data_AF-A0A7Y6ZZR4-F1
#
_entry.id   AF-A0A7Y6ZZR4-F1
#
_cell.length_a   1.000
_cell.length_b   1.000
_cell.length_c   1.000
_cell.angle_alpha   90.00
_cell.angle_beta   90.00
_cell.angle_gamma   90.00
#
_symmetry.space_group_name_H-M   'P 1'
#
loop_
_entity.id
_entity.type
_entity.pdbx_description
1 polymer ?
#
loop_
_entity_poly.entity_id
_entity_poly.type
_entity_poly.pdbx_seq_one_letter_code
_entity_poly.pdbx_strand_id
1 'polypeptide(L)' 'MVKITYEEKLVLQLLQTNKEQNTFELRAKGIANPNNIICNLRKLGLKIITNQKPALDAFGRLRRGVAHYSLGVAGNE' A
#
# COMPACT_ATOMS: atom_id res chain seq x y z
N MET A 1 9.68 -0.97 21.54
CA MET A 1 9.78 -1.63 20.21
C MET A 1 8.38 -1.77 19.65
N VAL A 2 8.05 -1.09 18.55
CA VAL A 2 6.75 -1.32 17.91
C VAL A 2 6.80 -2.65 17.17
N LYS A 3 5.95 -3.60 17.58
CA LYS A 3 5.83 -4.88 16.89
C LYS A 3 4.99 -4.68 15.62
N ILE A 4 5.64 -4.80 14.47
CA ILE A 4 4.99 -4.86 13.16
C ILE A 4 4.38 -6.26 12.98
N THR A 5 3.13 -6.32 12.52
CA THR A 5 2.44 -7.56 12.16
C THR A 5 2.99 -8.16 10.87
N TYR A 6 2.71 -9.44 10.61
CA TYR A 6 3.14 -10.10 9.38
C TYR A 6 2.60 -9.39 8.12
N GLU A 7 1.32 -9.00 8.12
CA GLU A 7 0.70 -8.30 6.99
C GLU A 7 1.31 -6.91 6.76
N GLU A 8 1.59 -6.16 7.82
CA GLU A 8 2.28 -4.87 7.74
C GLU A 8 3.69 -5.02 7.17
N LYS A 9 4.44 -6.06 7.58
CA LYS A 9 5.76 -6.37 7.03
C LYS A 9 5.67 -6.73 5.56
N LEU A 10 4.68 -7.53 5.16
CA LEU A 10 4.47 -7.93 3.78
C LEU A 10 4.13 -6.72 2.90
N VAL A 11 3.23 -5.85 3.34
CA VAL A 11 2.90 -4.60 2.62
C VAL A 11 4.13 -3.72 2.49
N LEU A 12 4.91 -3.53 3.56
CA LEU A 12 6.13 -2.75 3.51
C LEU A 12 7.12 -3.32 2.49
N GLN A 13 7.36 -4.64 2.50
CA GLN A 13 8.24 -5.29 1.53
C GLN A 13 7.73 -5.10 0.10
N LEU A 14 6.43 -5.24 -0.13
CA LEU A 14 5.83 -5.02 -1.45
C LEU A 14 6.03 -3.60 -1.96
N LEU A 15 5.90 -2.59 -1.09
CA LEU A 15 6.14 -1.19 -1.45
C LEU A 15 7.63 -0.84 -1.58
N GLN A 16 8.53 -1.61 -0.98
CA GLN A 16 9.98 -1.48 -1.18
C GLN A 16 10.43 -2.10 -2.52
N THR A 17 9.87 -3.26 -2.87
CA THR A 17 10.20 -3.97 -4.11
C THR A 17 9.55 -3.32 -5.33
N ASN A 18 8.32 -2.81 -5.20
CA ASN A 18 7.56 -2.23 -6.30
C ASN A 18 7.45 -0.72 -6.12
N LYS A 19 7.58 0.04 -7.20
CA LYS A 19 7.46 1.51 -7.18
C LYS A 19 6.10 1.99 -6.65
N GLU A 20 5.04 1.23 -6.93
CA GLU A 20 3.66 1.54 -6.55
C GLU A 20 2.86 0.23 -6.46
N GLN A 21 1.90 0.16 -5.54
CA GLN A 21 0.94 -0.94 -5.44
C GLN A 21 -0.47 -0.39 -5.22
N ASN A 22 -1.46 -0.93 -5.92
CA ASN A 22 -2.85 -0.51 -5.74
C ASN A 22 -3.64 -1.42 -4.79
N THR A 23 -4.79 -0.95 -4.31
CA THR A 23 -5.65 -1.70 -3.37
C THR A 23 -6.02 -3.09 -3.87
N PHE A 24 -6.27 -3.27 -5.17
CA PHE A 24 -6.64 -4.57 -5.74
C PHE A 24 -5.45 -5.53 -5.78
N GLU A 25 -4.26 -5.05 -6.15
CA GLU A 25 -3.03 -5.85 -6.15
C GLU A 25 -2.68 -6.35 -4.74
N LEU A 26 -2.82 -5.48 -3.74
CA LEU A 26 -2.59 -5.87 -2.33
C LEU A 26 -3.61 -6.95 -1.89
N ARG A 27 -4.88 -6.79 -2.24
CA ARG A 27 -5.91 -7.81 -1.95
C ARG A 27 -5.65 -9.13 -2.66
N ALA A 28 -5.20 -9.09 -3.92
CA ALA A 28 -4.85 -10.29 -4.68
C ALA A 28 -3.66 -11.05 -4.05
N LYS A 29 -2.80 -10.35 -3.30
CA LYS A 29 -1.69 -10.93 -2.54
C LYS A 29 -2.09 -11.41 -1.12
N GLY A 30 -3.38 -11.46 -0.83
CA GLY A 30 -3.92 -11.96 0.44
C GLY A 30 -4.08 -10.90 1.54
N ILE A 31 -3.86 -9.62 1.25
CA ILE A 31 -4.00 -8.54 2.23
C ILE A 31 -5.46 -8.09 2.29
N ALA A 32 -6.18 -8.51 3.33
CA ALA A 32 -7.62 -8.29 3.42
C ALA A 32 -7.98 -6.79 3.56
N ASN A 33 -7.23 -6.06 4.40
CA ASN A 33 -7.51 -4.65 4.70
C ASN A 33 -6.29 -3.74 4.48
N PRO A 34 -5.93 -3.47 3.21
CA PRO A 34 -4.75 -2.66 2.89
C PRO A 34 -4.84 -1.24 3.47
N ASN A 35 -6.02 -0.61 3.47
CA ASN A 35 -6.17 0.75 4.03
C ASN A 35 -5.79 0.81 5.52
N ASN A 36 -6.26 -0.15 6.32
CA ASN A 36 -5.92 -0.18 7.74
C ASN A 36 -4.43 -0.40 7.97
N ILE A 37 -3.81 -1.30 7.19
CA ILE A 37 -2.37 -1.56 7.26
C ILE A 37 -1.56 -0.31 6.88
N ILE A 38 -1.92 0.38 5.80
CA ILE A 38 -1.24 1.61 5.40
C ILE A 38 -1.39 2.70 6.48
N CYS A 39 -2.58 2.83 7.09
CA CYS A 39 -2.79 3.73 8.22
C CYS A 39 -1.91 3.39 9.42
N ASN A 40 -1.76 2.10 9.75
CA ASN A 40 -0.88 1.67 10.82
C ASN A 40 0.59 1.98 10.49
N LEU A 41 1.07 1.61 9.30
CA LEU A 41 2.43 1.90 8.86
C LEU A 41 2.75 3.40 8.93
N ARG A 42 1.80 4.28 8.59
CA ARG A 42 1.94 5.73 8.79
C ARG A 42 2.07 6.13 10.26
N LYS A 43 1.28 5.53 11.16
CA LYS A 43 1.40 5.74 12.61
C LYS A 43 2.76 5.29 13.15
N LEU A 44 3.43 4.36 12.47
CA LEU A 44 4.80 3.93 12.78
C LEU A 44 5.88 4.89 12.26
N GLY A 45 5.49 6.00 11.62
CA GLY A 45 6.40 7.01 11.07
C GLY A 45 6.80 6.76 9.62
N LEU A 46 6.25 5.75 8.95
CA LEU A 46 6.55 5.51 7.54
C LEU A 46 5.82 6.52 6.64
N LYS A 47 6.57 7.17 5.76
CA LYS A 47 6.01 8.08 4.76
C LYS A 47 5.46 7.26 3.60
N ILE A 48 4.15 7.01 3.60
CA ILE A 48 3.45 6.34 2.50
C ILE A 48 2.55 7.35 1.79
N ILE A 49 2.80 7.55 0.50
CA ILE A 49 2.02 8.42 -0.37
C ILE A 49 0.84 7.63 -0.92
N THR A 50 -0.35 8.24 -0.95
CA THR A 50 -1.52 7.67 -1.62
C THR A 50 -1.96 8.59 -2.75
N ASN A 51 -2.03 8.04 -3.95
CA ASN A 51 -2.63 8.70 -5.10
C ASN A 51 -3.87 7.93 -5.54
N GLN A 52 -4.86 8.61 -6.10
CA GLN A 52 -5.98 7.94 -6.74
C GLN A 52 -5.77 7.87 -8.24
N LYS A 53 -5.80 6.67 -8.79
CA LYS A 53 -5.65 6.43 -10.22
C LYS A 53 -6.68 5.40 -10.70
N PRO A 54 -7.01 5.39 -11.99
CA PRO A 54 -7.77 4.31 -12.56
C PRO A 54 -6.97 3.00 -12.52
N ALA A 55 -7.59 1.90 -12.10
CA ALA A 55 -7.02 0.57 -12.21
C ALA A 55 -8.08 -0.45 -12.65
N LEU A 56 -7.62 -1.54 -13.26
CA LEU A 56 -8.48 -2.66 -13.62
C LEU A 56 -8.70 -3.54 -12.38
N ASP A 57 -9.95 -3.97 -12.16
CA ASP A 57 -10.23 -5.01 -11.19
C ASP A 57 -9.93 -6.41 -11.75
N ALA A 58 -10.06 -7.44 -10.90
CA ALA A 58 -9.83 -8.84 -11.27
C ALA A 58 -10.75 -9.35 -12.41
N PHE A 59 -11.81 -8.61 -12.75
CA PHE A 59 -12.75 -8.94 -13.83
C PHE A 59 -12.54 -8.05 -15.06
N GLY A 60 -11.42 -7.33 -15.13
CA GLY A 60 -11.08 -6.45 -16.25
C GLY A 60 -11.91 -5.16 -16.33
N ARG A 61 -12.66 -4.81 -15.27
CA ARG A 61 -13.46 -3.56 -15.26
C ARG A 61 -12.62 -2.40 -14.75
N LEU A 62 -12.67 -1.28 -15.45
CA LEU A 62 -11.97 -0.07 -15.06
C LEU A 62 -12.65 0.60 -13.86
N ARG A 63 -11.90 0.77 -12.78
CA ARG A 63 -12.30 1.53 -11.59
C ARG A 63 -11.54 2.84 -11.58
N ARG A 64 -12.24 3.98 -11.60
CA ARG A 64 -11.62 5.31 -11.81
C ARG A 64 -10.92 5.92 -10.59
N GLY A 65 -11.17 5.39 -9.38
CA GLY A 65 -10.67 5.97 -8.13
C GLY A 65 -10.09 4.91 -7.20
N VAL A 66 -9.07 4.20 -7.65
CA VAL A 66 -8.38 3.18 -6.85
C VAL A 66 -7.23 3.84 -6.11
N ALA A 67 -7.01 3.46 -4.85
CA ALA A 67 -5.88 3.96 -4.09
C ALA A 67 -4.60 3.22 -4.51
N HIS A 68 -3.60 3.99 -4.90
CA HIS A 68 -2.26 3.57 -5.25
C HIS A 68 -1.31 4.07 -4.18
N TYR A 69 -0.54 3.15 -3.60
CA TYR A 69 0.37 3.41 -2.50
C TYR A 69 1.81 3.30 -2.99
N SER A 70 2.65 4.23 -2.55
CA SER A 70 4.08 4.19 -2.78
C SER A 70 4.83 4.64 -1.54
N LEU A 71 6.04 4.12 -1.34
CA LEU A 71 6.93 4.70 -0.33
C LEU A 71 7.33 6.09 -0.79
N GLY A 72 7.03 7.09 0.04
CA GLY A 72 7.64 8.38 -0.11
C GLY A 72 9.12 8.24 0.19
N VAL A 73 9.96 8.88 -0.63
CA VAL A 73 11.32 9.14 -0.22
C VAL A 73 11.26 9.90 1.11
N ALA A 74 11.80 9.28 2.15
CA ALA A 74 12.27 10.03 3.30
C ALA A 74 13.37 10.93 2.74
N GLY A 75 13.01 12.16 2.39
CA GLY A 75 14.02 13.21 2.33
C GLY A 75 14.64 13.24 3.71
N ASN A 76 15.91 12.82 3.79
CA ASN A 76 16.77 13.44 4.79
C ASN A 76 16.69 14.94 4.47
N GLU A 77 16.14 15.67 5.44
CA GLU A 77 16.31 17.10 5.72
C GLU A 77 16.74 18.01 4.55
#